data_AF-A0A8T4YUL1-F1
#
_entry.id   AF-A0A8T4YUL1-F1
#
_cell.length_a   1.000
_cell.length_b   1.000
_cell.length_c   1.000
_cell.angle_alpha   90.00
_cell.angle_beta   90.00
_cell.angle_gamma   90.00
#
_symmetry.space_group_name_H-M   'P 1'
#
loop_
_entity.id
_entity.type
_entity.pdbx_description
1 polymer ?
#
loop_
_entity_poly.entity_id
_entity_poly.type
_entity_poly.pdbx_seq_one_letter_code
_entity_poly.pdbx_strand_id
1 'polypeptide(L)'
;MNPSYEKDEKTESLRRLIRRLHEGADIRELKEEFKQVVAEASGPEISQLEEELIKEGVPRDEVHRLCDLHLEVFRESLDRTGLVTPPGHPIHILMEEHSVIQRLADERREIASDLLKTIDPASTESMIERLKHITEQLETGEKHY
;
A
#
# COMPACT_ATOMS: atom_id res chain seq x y z
N MET A 1 -2.82 7.44 -35.28
CA MET A 1 -2.88 6.00 -34.91
C MET A 1 -4.22 5.70 -34.28
N ASN A 2 -4.73 4.47 -34.40
CA ASN A 2 -6.03 4.05 -33.85
C ASN A 2 -5.88 3.68 -32.36
N PRO A 3 -6.74 4.19 -31.45
CA PRO A 3 -6.62 3.94 -29.99
C PRO A 3 -6.64 2.46 -29.57
N SER A 4 -7.24 1.59 -30.39
CA SER A 4 -7.31 0.15 -30.11
C SER A 4 -5.95 -0.55 -30.13
N TYR A 5 -5.01 -0.10 -30.97
CA TYR A 5 -3.72 -0.79 -31.14
C TYR A 5 -2.75 -0.51 -29.99
N GLU A 6 -2.79 0.68 -29.40
CA GLU A 6 -1.97 1.03 -28.24
C GLU A 6 -2.38 0.23 -26.99
N LYS A 7 -3.68 -0.03 -26.83
CA LYS A 7 -4.20 -0.85 -25.73
C LYS A 7 -3.69 -2.29 -25.84
N ASP A 8 -3.78 -2.88 -27.04
CA ASP A 8 -3.32 -4.26 -27.29
C ASP A 8 -1.81 -4.43 -27.09
N GLU A 9 -0.99 -3.43 -27.47
CA GLU A 9 0.46 -3.47 -27.29
C GLU A 9 0.89 -3.36 -25.82
N LYS A 10 0.18 -2.54 -25.03
CA LYS A 10 0.37 -2.43 -23.58
C LYS A 10 -0.03 -3.73 -22.87
N THR A 11 -1.20 -4.29 -23.22
CA THR A 11 -1.68 -5.58 -22.72
C THR A 11 -0.67 -6.70 -22.97
N GLU A 12 -0.11 -6.77 -24.18
CA GLU A 12 0.87 -7.80 -24.52
C GLU A 12 2.21 -7.60 -23.80
N SER A 13 2.62 -6.34 -23.58
CA SER A 13 3.84 -6.03 -22.82
C SER A 13 3.71 -6.41 -21.35
N LEU A 14 2.57 -6.11 -20.72
CA LEU A 14 2.28 -6.53 -19.35
C LEU A 14 2.15 -8.06 -19.24
N ARG A 15 1.58 -8.73 -20.24
CA ARG A 15 1.54 -10.20 -20.31
C ARG A 15 2.96 -10.80 -20.33
N ARG A 16 3.88 -10.22 -21.11
CA ARG A 16 5.29 -10.66 -21.14
C ARG A 16 5.97 -10.49 -19.78
N LEU A 17 5.73 -9.36 -19.10
CA LEU A 17 6.26 -9.10 -17.76
C LEU A 17 5.75 -10.12 -16.73
N ILE A 18 4.47 -10.50 -16.79
CA ILE A 18 3.86 -11.52 -15.91
C ILE A 18 4.50 -12.88 -16.12
N ARG A 19 4.67 -13.31 -17.38
CA ARG A 19 5.32 -14.59 -17.69
C ARG A 19 6.74 -14.64 -17.14
N ARG A 20 7.50 -13.55 -17.29
CA ARG A 20 8.88 -13.47 -16.78
C ARG A 20 8.92 -13.46 -15.25
N LEU A 21 7.98 -12.78 -14.59
CA LEU A 21 7.80 -12.87 -13.12
C LEU A 21 7.52 -14.32 -12.68
N HIS A 22 6.68 -15.04 -13.43
CA HIS A 22 6.36 -16.45 -13.15
C HIS A 22 7.58 -17.37 -13.36
N GLU A 23 8.39 -17.11 -14.39
CA GLU A 23 9.63 -17.83 -14.69
C GLU A 23 10.76 -17.55 -13.67
N GLY A 24 10.52 -16.68 -12.69
CA GLY A 24 11.46 -16.39 -11.59
C GLY A 24 12.48 -15.30 -11.91
N ALA A 25 12.22 -14.45 -12.90
CA ALA A 25 13.07 -13.29 -13.18
C ALA A 25 13.14 -12.33 -11.98
N ASP A 26 14.29 -11.65 -11.83
CA ASP A 26 14.50 -10.70 -10.74
C ASP A 26 13.57 -9.49 -10.91
N ILE A 27 12.84 -9.16 -9.85
CA ILE A 27 11.96 -7.98 -9.76
C ILE A 27 12.69 -6.69 -10.14
N ARG A 28 13.98 -6.57 -9.82
CA ARG A 28 14.80 -5.39 -10.13
C ARG A 28 15.04 -5.24 -11.63
N GLU A 29 15.21 -6.34 -12.36
CA GLU A 29 15.38 -6.31 -13.81
C GLU A 29 14.08 -5.93 -14.52
N LEU A 30 12.94 -6.37 -13.97
CA LEU A 30 11.62 -6.10 -14.53
C LEU A 30 11.08 -4.71 -14.15
N LYS A 31 11.61 -4.10 -13.10
CA LYS A 31 11.15 -2.79 -12.60
C LYS A 31 11.25 -1.68 -13.65
N GLU A 32 12.35 -1.62 -14.42
CA GLU A 32 12.55 -0.57 -15.42
C GLU A 32 11.66 -0.75 -16.65
N GLU A 33 11.44 -2.00 -17.07
CA GLU A 33 10.51 -2.32 -18.16
C GLU A 33 9.05 -2.09 -17.72
N PHE A 34 8.71 -2.47 -16.50
CA PHE A 34 7.40 -2.20 -15.90
C PHE A 34 7.14 -0.70 -15.77
N LYS A 35 8.14 0.09 -15.35
CA LYS A 35 8.07 1.56 -15.34
C LYS A 35 7.68 2.12 -16.69
N GLN A 36 8.31 1.66 -17.77
CA GLN A 36 8.02 2.17 -19.12
C GLN A 36 6.59 1.86 -19.55
N VAL A 37 6.09 0.66 -19.24
CA VAL A 37 4.75 0.24 -19.65
C VAL A 37 3.66 0.90 -18.79
N VAL A 38 3.91 1.10 -17.50
CA VAL A 38 2.91 1.61 -16.54
C VAL A 38 2.98 3.13 -16.34
N ALA A 39 4.09 3.80 -16.65
CA ALA A 39 4.19 5.26 -16.58
C ALA A 39 3.15 5.99 -17.46
N GLU A 40 2.69 5.34 -18.52
CA GLU A 40 1.68 5.87 -19.45
C GLU A 40 0.29 5.24 -19.26
N ALA A 41 0.10 4.43 -18.21
CA ALA A 41 -1.17 3.78 -17.92
C ALA A 41 -1.89 4.48 -16.75
N SER A 42 -3.16 4.76 -16.93
CA SER A 42 -4.03 5.26 -15.87
C SER A 42 -4.51 4.12 -14.96
N GLY A 43 -4.79 4.41 -13.69
CA GLY A 43 -5.31 3.41 -12.74
C GLY A 43 -6.49 2.55 -13.28
N PRO A 44 -7.50 3.12 -13.95
CA PRO A 44 -8.57 2.35 -14.57
C PRO A 44 -8.13 1.40 -15.69
N GLU A 45 -7.11 1.77 -16.47
CA GLU A 45 -6.56 0.89 -17.53
C GLU A 45 -5.83 -0.30 -16.93
N ILE A 46 -5.09 -0.09 -15.83
CA ILE A 46 -4.42 -1.16 -15.09
C ILE A 46 -5.46 -2.15 -14.54
N SER A 47 -6.52 -1.68 -13.89
CA SER A 47 -7.55 -2.56 -13.35
C SER A 47 -8.34 -3.33 -14.42
N GLN A 48 -8.60 -2.72 -15.59
CA GLN A 48 -9.22 -3.43 -16.71
C GLN A 48 -8.32 -4.56 -17.22
N LEU A 49 -7.02 -4.28 -17.32
CA LEU A 49 -6.05 -5.26 -17.76
C LEU A 49 -5.89 -6.42 -16.77
N GLU A 50 -5.84 -6.13 -15.47
CA GLU A 50 -5.81 -7.16 -14.41
C GLU A 50 -6.99 -8.12 -14.55
N GLU A 51 -8.20 -7.59 -14.80
CA GLU A 51 -9.41 -8.37 -15.01
C GLU A 51 -9.35 -9.21 -16.30
N GLU A 52 -8.78 -8.69 -17.39
CA GLU A 52 -8.57 -9.43 -18.64
C GLU A 52 -7.61 -10.61 -18.43
N LEU A 53 -6.49 -10.39 -17.73
CA LEU A 53 -5.51 -11.43 -17.43
C LEU A 53 -6.10 -12.56 -16.57
N ILE A 54 -6.93 -12.21 -15.58
CA ILE A 54 -7.63 -13.21 -14.75
C ILE A 54 -8.59 -14.05 -15.62
N LYS A 55 -9.34 -13.42 -16.54
CA LYS A 55 -10.26 -14.13 -17.45
C LYS A 55 -9.56 -15.08 -18.40
N GLU A 56 -8.32 -14.79 -18.75
CA GLU A 56 -7.49 -15.62 -19.61
C GLU A 56 -6.76 -16.75 -18.87
N GLY A 57 -6.93 -16.84 -17.56
CA GLY A 57 -6.42 -17.94 -16.73
C GLY A 57 -5.13 -17.62 -15.98
N VAL A 58 -4.68 -16.37 -15.93
CA VAL A 58 -3.59 -15.97 -15.03
C VAL A 58 -4.08 -16.06 -13.58
N PRO A 59 -3.35 -16.75 -12.67
CA PRO A 59 -3.72 -16.82 -11.27
C PRO A 59 -3.79 -15.44 -10.62
N ARG A 60 -4.81 -15.23 -9.77
CA ARG A 60 -5.00 -13.96 -9.03
C ARG A 60 -3.76 -13.58 -8.21
N ASP A 61 -3.05 -14.53 -7.65
CA ASP A 61 -1.83 -14.28 -6.86
C ASP A 61 -0.69 -13.69 -7.70
N GLU A 62 -0.61 -14.04 -8.99
CA GLU A 62 0.40 -13.49 -9.90
C GLU A 62 0.06 -12.07 -10.33
N VAL A 63 -1.23 -11.82 -10.55
CA VAL A 63 -1.74 -10.47 -10.79
C VAL A 63 -1.45 -9.57 -9.59
N HIS A 64 -1.61 -10.08 -8.36
CA HIS A 64 -1.28 -9.32 -7.15
C HIS A 64 0.21 -8.99 -7.01
N ARG A 65 1.13 -9.85 -7.49
CA ARG A 65 2.57 -9.51 -7.52
C ARG A 65 2.88 -8.31 -8.41
N LEU A 66 2.09 -8.09 -9.47
CA LEU A 66 2.20 -6.86 -10.27
C LEU A 66 1.72 -5.64 -9.51
N CYS A 67 0.69 -5.77 -8.66
CA CYS A 67 0.24 -4.67 -7.81
C CYS A 67 1.39 -4.21 -6.89
N ASP A 68 2.15 -5.13 -6.30
CA ASP A 68 3.29 -4.80 -5.44
C ASP A 68 4.37 -4.02 -6.21
N LEU A 69 4.71 -4.48 -7.42
CA LEU A 69 5.67 -3.79 -8.30
C LEU A 69 5.17 -2.41 -8.73
N HIS A 70 3.89 -2.29 -9.09
CA HIS A 70 3.25 -1.03 -9.40
C HIS A 70 3.29 -0.06 -8.22
N LEU A 71 2.95 -0.51 -7.01
CA LEU A 71 3.01 0.31 -5.81
C LEU A 71 4.44 0.76 -5.51
N GLU A 72 5.45 -0.08 -5.73
CA GLU A 72 6.85 0.30 -5.54
C GLU A 72 7.29 1.38 -6.55
N VAL A 73 6.94 1.21 -7.83
CA VAL A 73 7.21 2.20 -8.87
C VAL A 73 6.46 3.51 -8.62
N PHE A 74 5.22 3.43 -8.16
CA PHE A 74 4.38 4.59 -7.83
C PHE A 74 4.88 5.33 -6.60
N ARG A 75 5.35 4.62 -5.56
CA ARG A 75 6.00 5.26 -4.40
C ARG A 75 7.24 6.04 -4.82
N GLU A 76 8.06 5.48 -5.71
CA GLU A 76 9.26 6.17 -6.22
C GLU A 76 8.91 7.43 -7.04
N SER A 77 7.78 7.43 -7.76
CA SER A 77 7.29 8.62 -8.47
C SER A 77 6.71 9.67 -7.52
N LEU A 78 6.02 9.24 -6.47
CA LEU A 78 5.47 10.11 -5.42
C LEU A 78 6.56 10.76 -4.54
N ASP A 79 7.63 10.03 -4.21
CA ASP A 79 8.75 10.54 -3.41
C ASP A 79 9.45 11.74 -4.08
N ARG A 80 9.33 11.87 -5.41
CA ARG A 80 9.82 13.04 -6.17
C ARG A 80 8.91 14.25 -6.08
N THR A 81 7.61 14.03 -5.88
CA THR A 81 6.62 15.07 -5.66
C THR A 81 6.36 15.18 -4.17
N GLY A 82 7.29 15.79 -3.43
CA GLY A 82 7.05 16.14 -2.03
C GLY A 82 5.76 16.94 -1.94
N LEU A 83 4.68 16.31 -1.46
CA LEU A 83 3.39 16.96 -1.22
C LEU A 83 3.55 17.87 -0.02
N VAL A 84 4.14 19.04 -0.22
CA VAL A 84 4.19 20.09 0.78
C VAL A 84 2.84 20.79 0.76
N THR A 85 1.88 20.22 1.49
CA THR A 85 0.57 20.82 1.68
C THR A 85 0.62 21.81 2.85
N PRO A 86 0.10 23.03 2.70
CA PRO A 86 0.12 24.03 3.76
C PRO A 86 -0.74 23.60 4.97
N PRO A 87 -0.47 24.14 6.16
CA PRO A 87 -1.30 23.91 7.33
C PRO A 87 -2.79 24.24 7.06
N GLY A 88 -3.69 23.36 7.49
CA GLY A 88 -5.14 23.47 7.25
C GLY A 88 -5.63 22.85 5.94
N HIS A 89 -4.74 22.34 5.08
CA HIS A 89 -5.14 21.55 3.92
C HIS A 89 -5.66 20.16 4.36
N PRO A 90 -6.76 19.62 3.79
CA PRO A 90 -7.30 18.33 4.21
C PRO A 90 -6.29 17.19 4.18
N ILE A 91 -5.46 17.11 3.13
CA ILE A 91 -4.38 16.11 3.05
C ILE A 91 -3.36 16.29 4.19
N HIS A 92 -3.04 17.52 4.58
CA HIS A 92 -2.11 17.78 5.69
C HIS A 92 -2.68 17.24 7.00
N ILE A 93 -3.96 17.55 7.28
CA ILE A 93 -4.68 17.10 8.46
C ILE A 93 -4.74 15.57 8.49
N LEU A 94 -5.11 14.93 7.38
CA LEU A 94 -5.17 13.47 7.28
C LEU A 94 -3.80 12.82 7.47
N MET A 95 -2.72 13.44 6.98
CA MET A 95 -1.35 12.96 7.21
C MET A 95 -0.91 13.11 8.66
N GLU A 96 -1.24 14.23 9.32
CA GLU A 96 -0.98 14.44 10.73
C GLU A 96 -1.75 13.42 11.59
N GLU A 97 -3.04 13.25 11.33
CA GLU A 97 -3.89 12.23 11.99
C GLU A 97 -3.34 10.83 11.78
N HIS A 98 -2.94 10.47 10.56
CA HIS A 98 -2.31 9.19 10.27
C HIS A 98 -1.04 8.95 11.11
N SER A 99 -0.19 9.97 11.26
CA SER A 99 1.03 9.87 12.07
C SER A 99 0.73 9.63 13.56
N VAL A 100 -0.37 10.19 14.07
CA VAL A 100 -0.83 9.97 15.44
C VAL A 100 -1.37 8.55 15.59
N ILE A 101 -2.18 8.08 14.65
CA ILE A 101 -2.73 6.70 14.64
C ILE A 101 -1.60 5.67 14.62
N GLN A 102 -0.57 5.86 13.79
CA GLN A 102 0.59 4.97 13.72
C GLN A 102 1.29 4.87 15.09
N ARG A 103 1.56 6.01 15.74
CA ARG A 103 2.19 6.06 17.05
C ARG A 103 1.38 5.34 18.13
N LEU A 104 0.07 5.56 18.16
CA LEU A 104 -0.83 4.87 19.09
C LEU A 104 -0.87 3.36 18.83
N ALA A 105 -0.86 2.94 17.56
CA ALA A 105 -0.83 1.53 17.19
C ALA A 105 0.47 0.84 17.64
N ASP A 106 1.61 1.53 17.52
CA ASP A 106 2.90 1.02 17.96
C ASP A 106 3.01 0.98 19.48
N GLU A 107 2.59 2.04 20.19
CA GLU A 107 2.53 2.03 21.65
C GLU A 107 1.63 0.89 22.18
N ARG A 108 0.47 0.67 21.53
CA ARG A 108 -0.41 -0.45 21.87
C ARG A 108 0.27 -1.80 21.70
N ARG A 109 1.04 -1.97 20.61
CA ARG A 109 1.80 -3.21 20.35
C ARG A 109 2.87 -3.44 21.40
N GLU A 110 3.60 -2.39 21.79
CA GLU A 110 4.63 -2.47 22.83
C GLU A 110 4.02 -2.87 24.17
N ILE A 111 2.94 -2.19 24.60
CA ILE A 111 2.27 -2.53 25.87
C ILE A 111 1.71 -3.96 25.83
N ALA A 112 1.11 -4.38 24.72
CA ALA A 112 0.62 -5.76 24.58
C ALA A 112 1.76 -6.79 24.66
N SER A 113 2.91 -6.48 24.07
CA SER A 113 4.13 -7.31 24.14
C SER A 113 4.67 -7.41 25.57
N ASP A 114 4.67 -6.30 26.30
CA ASP A 114 5.17 -6.24 27.68
C ASP A 114 4.22 -6.91 28.68
N LEU A 115 2.91 -6.84 28.44
CA LEU A 115 1.91 -7.60 29.19
C LEU A 115 2.12 -9.10 29.10
N LEU A 116 2.48 -9.62 27.92
CA LEU A 116 2.75 -11.05 27.74
C LEU A 116 4.01 -11.52 28.50
N LYS A 117 4.90 -10.60 28.88
CA LYS A 117 6.17 -10.89 29.58
C LYS A 117 6.10 -10.62 31.08
N THR A 118 5.11 -9.88 31.55
CA THR A 118 4.99 -9.42 32.93
C THR A 118 4.26 -10.45 33.80
N ILE A 119 4.78 -10.67 35.02
CA ILE A 119 4.17 -11.57 36.03
C ILE A 119 3.64 -10.77 37.23
N ASP A 120 4.01 -9.49 37.35
CA ASP A 120 3.59 -8.62 38.44
C ASP A 120 2.15 -8.08 38.22
N PRO A 121 1.21 -8.34 39.15
CA PRO A 121 -0.17 -7.87 39.04
C PRO A 121 -0.32 -6.35 39.00
N ALA A 122 0.49 -5.60 39.76
CA ALA A 122 0.40 -4.13 39.81
C ALA A 122 0.85 -3.50 38.48
N SER A 123 1.94 -4.01 37.90
CA SER A 123 2.41 -3.60 36.57
C SER A 123 1.43 -3.98 35.47
N THR A 124 0.78 -5.14 35.60
CA THR A 124 -0.26 -5.61 34.65
C THR A 124 -1.47 -4.69 34.66
N GLU A 125 -1.92 -4.26 35.84
CA GLU A 125 -3.06 -3.35 35.99
C GLU A 125 -2.79 -1.99 35.34
N SER A 126 -1.61 -1.41 35.57
CA SER A 126 -1.18 -0.15 34.94
C SER A 126 -1.10 -0.25 33.41
N MET A 127 -0.60 -1.37 32.88
CA MET A 127 -0.54 -1.59 31.44
C MET A 127 -1.92 -1.74 30.79
N ILE A 128 -2.87 -2.41 31.47
CA ILE A 128 -4.27 -2.51 31.03
C ILE A 128 -4.94 -1.13 31.01
N GLU A 129 -4.67 -0.28 32.00
CA GLU A 129 -5.18 1.09 32.05
C GLU A 129 -4.65 1.92 30.87
N ARG A 130 -3.34 1.82 30.56
CA ARG A 130 -2.76 2.48 29.38
C ARG A 130 -3.37 1.99 28.06
N LEU A 131 -3.62 0.69 27.92
CA LEU A 131 -4.29 0.14 26.72
C LEU A 131 -5.72 0.67 26.55
N LYS A 132 -6.47 0.82 27.65
CA LYS A 132 -7.80 1.43 27.61
C LYS A 132 -7.71 2.88 27.13
N HIS A 133 -6.77 3.64 27.66
CA HIS A 133 -6.59 5.03 27.25
C HIS A 133 -6.25 5.19 25.77
N ILE A 134 -5.36 4.34 25.24
CA ILE A 134 -5.04 4.33 23.79
C ILE A 134 -6.28 4.00 22.97
N THR A 135 -7.11 3.07 23.42
CA THR A 135 -8.36 2.70 22.74
C THR A 135 -9.34 3.87 22.70
N GLU A 136 -9.52 4.59 23.81
CA GLU A 136 -10.36 5.80 23.88
C GLU A 136 -9.86 6.92 22.94
N GLN A 137 -8.54 7.09 22.82
CA GLN A 137 -7.96 8.07 21.90
C GLN A 137 -8.25 7.74 20.43
N LEU A 138 -8.16 6.46 20.07
CA LEU A 138 -8.51 6.00 18.72
C LEU A 138 -10.01 6.17 18.43
N GLU A 139 -10.90 5.83 19.37
CA GLU A 139 -12.36 6.02 19.24
C GLU A 139 -12.77 7.49 19.14
N THR A 140 -12.02 8.40 19.79
CA THR A 140 -12.31 9.83 19.70
C THR A 140 -11.92 10.40 18.34
N GLY A 141 -10.86 9.87 17.72
CA GLY A 141 -10.44 10.23 16.37
C GLY A 141 -11.51 9.94 15.30
N GLU A 142 -12.28 8.87 15.43
CA GLU A 142 -13.35 8.52 14.47
C GLU A 142 -14.49 9.55 14.43
N LYS A 143 -14.69 10.36 15.48
CA LYS A 143 -15.82 11.31 15.57
C LYS A 143 -15.64 12.58 14.74
N HIS A 144 -14.47 12.77 14.13
CA HIS A 144 -14.13 13.99 13.40
C HIS A 144 -14.47 13.96 11.90
N TYR A 145 -15.16 12.91 11.42
CA TYR A 145 -15.64 12.76 10.04
C TYR A 145 -17.05 12.19 9.95
#